data_AF-A0A7C1A0M9-F1
#
_entry.id   AF-A0A7C1A0M9-F1
#
_cell.length_a   1.000
_cell.length_b   1.000
_cell.length_c   1.000
_cell.angle_alpha   90.00
_cell.angle_beta   90.00
_cell.angle_gamma   90.00
#
_symmetry.space_group_name_H-M   'P 1'
#
loop_
_entity.id
_entity.type
_entity.pdbx_description
1 polymer ?
#
loop_
_entity_poly.entity_id
_entity_poly.type
_entity_poly.pdbx_seq_one_letter_code
_entity_poly.pdbx_strand_id
1 'polypeptide(L)'
;MLREKIGEDIGYATIEPNRPIIAGARQTLVITYYVGKRGIKRGGSIRITIPHTFTTPQINEFCKDGFTTAECSKKEISLSIRLESRIFCAYRPELSHSGAFGKSVFIQVNNGEMVKGDFIKIVYGDTSYYGKEDWGPKPPKASCVSGKYEFTIAVDPDGTRSAPITGFFLLKKSPTITIIPGRLKEIIPIAPSNIELGQKIPVYIISVDKYLNPLKCEDSAFTVRYGLKKKVYLSNKGILMLDLTPSEKKYAIYNINQSEKEQVSSNTNPIKLGRYMNKENLYWGDIHAHTKYSDGMSTPDEVITYARDIAKLDFAAITDHDDIGPYLSDEEWKDTKKVIAKYNV
;
A
#
# COMPACT_ATOMS: atom_id res chain seq x y z
N MET A 1 -0.25 -0.12 14.68
CA MET A 1 -1.41 0.76 14.99
C MET A 1 -0.97 2.06 15.68
N LEU A 2 -1.46 3.23 15.25
CA LEU A 2 -1.09 4.53 15.86
C LEU A 2 -1.55 4.58 17.32
N ARG A 3 -0.62 4.79 18.26
CA ARG A 3 -0.91 4.84 19.70
C ARG A 3 -1.29 6.23 20.20
N GLU A 4 -1.16 7.25 19.37
CA GLU A 4 -1.42 8.64 19.74
C GLU A 4 -2.91 8.90 19.97
N LYS A 5 -3.20 9.77 20.94
CA LYS A 5 -4.57 10.19 21.23
C LYS A 5 -5.08 11.09 20.09
N ILE A 6 -6.29 10.82 19.60
CA ILE A 6 -7.00 11.73 18.70
C ILE A 6 -7.28 13.04 19.43
N GLY A 7 -6.82 14.16 18.86
CA GLY A 7 -7.06 15.48 19.42
C GLY A 7 -8.43 16.04 19.05
N GLU A 8 -9.03 16.76 19.99
CA GLU A 8 -10.24 17.54 19.75
C GLU A 8 -9.86 18.97 19.36
N ASP A 9 -10.61 19.54 18.40
CA ASP A 9 -10.47 20.93 17.95
C ASP A 9 -9.04 21.34 17.51
N ILE A 10 -8.22 20.37 17.09
CA ILE A 10 -6.84 20.57 16.56
C ILE A 10 -6.80 20.77 15.03
N GLY A 11 -7.94 20.93 14.36
CA GLY A 11 -7.99 21.24 12.93
C GLY A 11 -8.24 20.03 12.03
N TYR A 12 -7.99 20.21 10.73
CA TYR A 12 -8.16 19.19 9.70
C TYR A 12 -7.18 19.44 8.54
N ALA A 13 -7.07 18.49 7.61
CA ALA A 13 -6.21 18.66 6.45
C ALA A 13 -6.82 18.11 5.16
N THR A 14 -6.36 18.65 4.04
CA THR A 14 -6.67 18.19 2.68
C THR A 14 -5.39 17.84 1.94
N ILE A 15 -5.51 17.04 0.88
CA ILE A 15 -4.40 16.70 -0.01
C ILE A 15 -4.84 16.85 -1.46
N GLU A 16 -3.98 17.41 -2.29
CA GLU A 16 -4.21 17.64 -3.71
C GLU A 16 -3.06 17.08 -4.56
N PRO A 17 -3.36 16.48 -5.73
CA PRO A 17 -4.69 16.30 -6.28
C PRO A 17 -5.48 15.20 -5.55
N ASN A 18 -6.76 15.44 -5.28
CA ASN A 18 -7.65 14.48 -4.61
C ASN A 18 -8.24 13.48 -5.62
N ARG A 19 -7.37 12.67 -6.22
CA ARG A 19 -7.74 11.63 -7.19
C ARG A 19 -6.80 10.44 -7.10
N PRO A 20 -7.20 9.27 -7.63
CA PRO A 20 -6.29 8.14 -7.75
C PRO A 20 -5.02 8.48 -8.54
N ILE A 21 -3.89 7.93 -8.11
CA ILE A 21 -2.58 8.04 -8.77
C ILE A 21 -2.16 6.64 -9.24
N ILE A 22 -1.61 6.56 -10.45
CA ILE A 22 -1.10 5.29 -10.99
C ILE A 22 0.15 4.87 -10.21
N ALA A 23 0.28 3.59 -9.90
CA ALA A 23 1.43 3.01 -9.22
C ALA A 23 2.75 3.46 -9.87
N GLY A 24 3.64 4.01 -9.05
CA GLY A 24 4.95 4.53 -9.46
C GLY A 24 4.92 5.77 -10.36
N ALA A 25 3.77 6.42 -10.55
CA ALA A 25 3.70 7.72 -11.23
C ALA A 25 4.36 8.81 -10.39
N ARG A 26 4.82 9.87 -11.06
CA ARG A 26 5.42 11.04 -10.41
C ARG A 26 4.37 12.12 -10.23
N GLN A 27 4.19 12.62 -9.01
CA GLN A 27 3.14 13.58 -8.69
C GLN A 27 3.57 14.44 -7.50
N THR A 28 3.52 15.77 -7.68
CA THR A 28 3.63 16.72 -6.56
C THR A 28 2.33 16.66 -5.78
N LEU A 29 2.43 16.57 -4.45
CA LEU A 29 1.29 16.56 -3.55
C LEU A 29 1.28 17.83 -2.70
N VAL A 30 0.17 18.54 -2.69
CA VAL A 30 -0.04 19.70 -1.83
C VAL A 30 -0.90 19.29 -0.66
N ILE A 31 -0.34 19.32 0.54
CA ILE A 31 -1.04 19.01 1.78
C ILE A 31 -1.33 20.33 2.47
N THR A 32 -2.60 20.64 2.70
CA THR A 32 -2.98 21.87 3.41
C THR A 32 -3.60 21.50 4.75
N TYR A 33 -2.94 21.88 5.82
CA TYR A 33 -3.45 21.76 7.19
C TYR A 33 -4.13 23.07 7.59
N TYR A 34 -5.38 22.99 8.05
CA TYR A 34 -6.18 24.10 8.53
C TYR A 34 -6.22 24.07 10.05
N VAL A 35 -5.83 25.18 10.66
CA VAL A 35 -5.68 25.32 12.12
C VAL A 35 -7.05 25.24 12.80
N GLY A 36 -7.12 24.42 13.86
CA GLY A 36 -8.32 24.26 14.68
C GLY A 36 -8.52 25.37 15.71
N LYS A 37 -9.57 25.26 16.54
CA LYS A 37 -9.85 26.25 17.59
C LYS A 37 -8.74 26.34 18.63
N ARG A 38 -7.99 25.26 18.86
CA ARG A 38 -6.85 25.25 19.78
C ARG A 38 -5.70 26.16 19.34
N GLY A 39 -5.66 26.55 18.06
CA GLY A 39 -4.57 27.35 17.51
C GLY A 39 -3.26 26.57 17.42
N ILE A 40 -2.23 27.22 16.88
CA ILE A 40 -0.83 26.80 17.00
C ILE A 40 -0.04 28.02 17.50
N LYS A 41 0.49 27.92 18.71
CA LYS A 41 1.31 28.96 19.32
C LYS A 41 2.75 28.86 18.87
N ARG A 42 3.55 29.88 19.19
CA ARG A 42 5.01 29.83 19.06
C ARG A 42 5.58 28.56 19.70
N GLY A 43 6.41 27.84 18.96
CA GLY A 43 6.98 26.55 19.37
C GLY A 43 6.11 25.35 19.00
N GLY A 44 4.82 25.57 18.76
CA GLY A 44 3.90 24.54 18.26
C GLY A 44 4.30 24.03 16.88
N SER A 45 3.91 22.79 16.58
CA SER A 45 4.31 22.12 15.35
C SER A 45 3.28 21.12 14.85
N ILE A 46 3.31 20.87 13.54
CA ILE A 46 2.61 19.74 12.91
C ILE A 46 3.63 18.70 12.47
N ARG A 47 3.27 17.42 12.60
CA ARG A 47 4.01 16.29 12.03
C ARG A 47 3.16 15.66 10.94
N ILE A 48 3.72 15.53 9.74
CA ILE A 48 3.13 14.82 8.61
C ILE A 48 4.02 13.62 8.29
N THR A 49 3.48 12.41 8.38
CA THR A 49 4.20 11.20 7.99
C THR A 49 3.87 10.84 6.55
N ILE A 50 4.88 10.93 5.68
CA ILE A 50 4.80 10.46 4.29
C ILE A 50 4.98 8.94 4.28
N PRO A 51 4.07 8.17 3.67
CA PRO A 51 4.13 6.71 3.68
C PRO A 51 5.45 6.14 3.13
N HIS A 52 5.90 5.02 3.70
CA HIS A 52 7.23 4.42 3.43
C HIS A 52 7.56 4.23 1.94
N THR A 53 6.60 3.81 1.12
CA THR A 53 6.81 3.45 -0.29
C THR A 53 6.89 4.65 -1.24
N PHE A 54 6.66 5.86 -0.75
CA PHE A 54 6.85 7.10 -1.52
C PHE A 54 8.31 7.54 -1.48
N THR A 55 8.71 8.36 -2.46
CA THR A 55 10.03 9.02 -2.47
C THR A 55 10.30 9.70 -1.12
N THR A 56 11.50 9.55 -0.57
CA THR A 56 11.85 10.20 0.71
C THR A 56 11.75 11.73 0.58
N PRO A 57 11.02 12.43 1.47
CA PRO A 57 11.03 13.89 1.48
C PRO A 57 12.42 14.43 1.88
N GLN A 58 12.81 15.55 1.31
CA GLN A 58 14.05 16.25 1.61
C GLN A 58 13.85 17.78 1.52
N ILE A 59 14.65 18.57 2.25
CA ILE A 59 14.58 20.05 2.26
C ILE A 59 15.89 20.74 1.88
N ASN A 60 16.90 19.96 1.49
CA ASN A 60 18.27 20.45 1.35
C ASN A 60 18.61 20.79 -0.11
N GLU A 61 18.14 19.98 -1.06
CA GLU A 61 18.59 20.03 -2.44
C GLU A 61 17.40 20.23 -3.36
N PHE A 62 17.07 21.48 -3.68
CA PHE A 62 15.92 21.83 -4.52
C PHE A 62 15.91 21.16 -5.91
N CYS A 63 17.05 20.64 -6.39
CA CYS A 63 17.18 19.88 -7.64
C CYS A 63 16.90 18.38 -7.53
N LYS A 64 16.73 17.84 -6.32
CA LYS A 64 16.48 16.42 -6.10
C LYS A 64 15.00 16.14 -5.85
N ASP A 65 14.55 14.97 -6.29
CA ASP A 65 13.22 14.46 -6.04
C ASP A 65 12.85 14.53 -4.54
N GLY A 66 11.57 14.80 -4.25
CA GLY A 66 11.08 14.88 -2.87
C GLY A 66 11.40 16.20 -2.16
N PHE A 67 11.93 17.22 -2.86
CA PHE A 67 12.09 18.55 -2.29
C PHE A 67 10.75 19.04 -1.72
N THR A 68 10.75 19.42 -0.45
CA THR A 68 9.55 19.74 0.30
C THR A 68 9.64 21.14 0.87
N THR A 69 8.62 21.94 0.60
CA THR A 69 8.49 23.31 1.11
C THR A 69 7.24 23.45 1.94
N ALA A 70 7.20 24.48 2.79
CA ALA A 70 6.03 24.82 3.57
C ALA A 70 5.88 26.34 3.68
N GLU A 71 4.65 26.82 3.57
CA GLU A 71 4.25 28.20 3.78
C GLU A 71 3.00 28.25 4.67
N CYS A 72 2.68 29.41 5.24
CA CYS A 72 1.44 29.60 5.99
C CYS A 72 0.67 30.84 5.51
N SER A 73 -0.59 30.94 5.93
CA SER A 73 -1.48 32.06 5.57
C SER A 73 -0.98 33.44 6.01
N LYS A 74 -0.12 33.50 7.03
CA LYS A 74 0.41 34.72 7.65
C LYS A 74 1.88 34.92 7.29
N LYS A 75 2.19 35.92 6.46
CA LYS A 75 3.55 36.16 5.94
C LYS A 75 4.57 36.56 7.02
N GLU A 76 4.09 37.10 8.14
CA GLU A 76 4.88 37.50 9.30
C GLU A 76 5.33 36.31 10.16
N ILE A 77 4.70 35.14 10.00
CA ILE A 77 5.06 33.92 10.71
C ILE A 77 6.14 33.17 9.94
N SER A 78 7.27 32.93 10.59
CA SER A 78 8.33 32.08 10.06
C SER A 78 8.14 30.62 10.50
N LEU A 79 8.42 29.71 9.57
CA LEU A 79 8.32 28.26 9.78
C LEU A 79 9.72 27.62 9.75
N SER A 80 9.92 26.58 10.56
CA SER A 80 11.08 25.69 10.43
C SER A 80 10.62 24.29 10.06
N ILE A 81 11.27 23.71 9.05
CA ILE A 81 11.02 22.34 8.61
C ILE A 81 12.14 21.45 9.13
N ARG A 82 11.79 20.32 9.74
CA ARG A 82 12.72 19.26 10.14
C ARG A 82 12.25 17.94 9.58
N LEU A 83 13.19 17.11 9.15
CA LEU A 83 12.91 15.79 8.59
C LEU A 83 13.50 14.71 9.47
N GLU A 84 12.70 13.67 9.70
CA GLU A 84 13.19 12.40 10.23
C GLU A 84 12.96 11.34 9.14
N SER A 85 14.03 11.03 8.41
CA SER A 85 13.99 10.17 7.22
C SER A 85 14.33 8.70 7.51
N ARG A 86 14.65 8.35 8.76
CA ARG A 86 14.95 6.97 9.13
C ARG A 86 13.65 6.17 9.10
N ILE A 87 13.66 5.09 8.33
CA ILE A 87 12.59 4.10 8.35
C ILE A 87 12.66 3.42 9.71
N PHE A 88 11.71 3.72 10.59
CA PHE A 88 11.59 3.08 11.87
C PHE A 88 10.37 2.18 11.87
N CYS A 89 10.58 0.86 11.81
CA CYS A 89 9.58 -0.12 12.24
C CYS A 89 9.36 -0.03 13.76
N ALA A 90 10.40 0.38 14.50
CA ALA A 90 10.35 0.49 15.96
C ALA A 90 9.60 1.74 16.41
N TYR A 91 8.58 1.50 17.23
CA TYR A 91 7.90 2.52 18.00
C TYR A 91 8.88 3.17 19.00
N ARG A 92 9.12 4.46 18.82
CA ARG A 92 10.10 5.27 19.57
C ARG A 92 9.42 6.56 20.05
N PRO A 93 8.59 6.50 21.10
CA PRO A 93 7.86 7.67 21.59
C PRO A 93 8.78 8.83 21.97
N GLU A 94 9.99 8.52 22.46
CA GLU A 94 11.04 9.50 22.79
C GLU A 94 11.53 10.32 21.59
N LEU A 95 11.36 9.81 20.37
CA LEU A 95 11.65 10.53 19.12
C LEU A 95 10.40 11.18 18.50
N SER A 96 9.30 11.22 19.24
CA SER A 96 7.99 11.65 18.75
C SER A 96 7.53 10.86 17.52
N HIS A 97 7.85 9.55 17.45
CA HIS A 97 7.37 8.65 16.40
C HIS A 97 6.18 7.81 16.89
N SER A 98 5.09 7.83 16.11
CA SER A 98 3.82 7.18 16.45
C SER A 98 3.71 5.72 16.03
N GLY A 99 4.73 5.17 15.37
CA GLY A 99 4.65 3.90 14.66
C GLY A 99 3.97 3.99 13.29
N ALA A 100 3.62 5.19 12.81
CA ALA A 100 3.24 5.40 11.41
C ALA A 100 4.39 4.98 10.49
N PHE A 101 4.16 4.01 9.60
CA PHE A 101 5.22 3.47 8.76
C PHE A 101 5.56 4.42 7.59
N GLY A 102 6.60 5.23 7.77
CA GLY A 102 6.94 6.28 6.83
C GLY A 102 8.08 7.19 7.28
N LYS A 103 8.18 8.35 6.65
CA LYS A 103 9.16 9.41 6.97
C LYS A 103 8.42 10.66 7.42
N SER A 104 8.82 11.23 8.54
CA SER A 104 8.09 12.33 9.17
C SER A 104 8.68 13.69 8.80
N VAL A 105 7.81 14.60 8.39
CA VAL A 105 8.09 16.03 8.16
C VAL A 105 7.47 16.81 9.31
N PHE A 106 8.31 17.50 10.07
CA PHE A 106 7.88 18.36 11.16
C PHE A 106 7.94 19.83 10.71
N ILE A 107 6.87 20.58 10.94
CA ILE A 107 6.80 22.00 10.62
C ILE A 107 6.47 22.74 11.90
N GLN A 108 7.41 23.57 12.37
CA GLN A 108 7.31 24.33 13.60
C GLN A 108 7.04 25.80 13.30
N VAL A 109 6.15 26.40 14.10
CA VAL A 109 5.87 27.85 14.11
C VAL A 109 6.91 28.53 15.03
N ASN A 110 7.76 29.39 14.47
CA ASN A 110 8.88 29.97 15.22
C ASN A 110 8.51 31.27 15.96
N ASN A 111 7.51 32.00 15.45
CA ASN A 111 7.04 33.27 16.00
C ASN A 111 5.54 33.48 15.69
N GLY A 112 4.90 34.33 16.48
CA GLY A 112 3.47 34.60 16.37
C GLY A 112 2.60 33.42 16.80
N GLU A 113 1.31 33.51 16.48
CA GLU A 113 0.32 32.47 16.72
C GLU A 113 -0.61 32.34 15.51
N MET A 114 -0.93 31.08 15.18
CA MET A 114 -1.93 30.75 14.17
C MET A 114 -3.25 30.42 14.87
N VAL A 115 -4.35 30.95 14.35
CA VAL A 115 -5.69 30.81 14.92
C VAL A 115 -6.59 30.06 13.95
N LYS A 116 -7.80 29.69 14.40
CA LYS A 116 -8.77 28.99 13.55
C LYS A 116 -8.97 29.72 12.22
N GLY A 117 -8.84 28.98 11.12
CA GLY A 117 -8.98 29.50 9.74
C GLY A 117 -7.64 29.81 9.07
N ASP A 118 -6.57 29.98 9.83
CA ASP A 118 -5.22 29.97 9.27
C ASP A 118 -4.87 28.59 8.73
N PHE A 119 -3.91 28.54 7.80
CA PHE A 119 -3.45 27.27 7.22
C PHE A 119 -1.93 27.22 7.07
N ILE A 120 -1.40 26.00 7.10
CA ILE A 120 -0.04 25.65 6.67
C ILE A 120 -0.19 24.82 5.40
N LYS A 121 0.43 25.26 4.31
CA LYS A 121 0.48 24.55 3.03
C LYS A 121 1.86 23.93 2.87
N ILE A 122 1.89 22.64 2.59
CA ILE A 122 3.10 21.85 2.39
C ILE A 122 3.09 21.36 0.95
N VAL A 123 4.15 21.66 0.20
CA VAL A 123 4.33 21.17 -1.16
C VAL A 123 5.37 20.07 -1.14
N TYR A 124 4.92 18.81 -1.21
CA TYR A 124 5.78 17.65 -1.29
C TYR A 124 6.10 17.36 -2.76
N GLY A 125 7.34 17.63 -3.15
CA GLY A 125 7.76 17.63 -4.55
C GLY A 125 7.66 19.00 -5.20
N ASP A 126 8.11 20.04 -4.51
CA ASP A 126 8.09 21.40 -5.05
C ASP A 126 9.11 21.54 -6.18
N THR A 127 8.61 21.61 -7.41
CA THR A 127 9.44 21.79 -8.61
C THR A 127 9.41 23.22 -9.13
N SER A 128 8.83 24.18 -8.39
CA SER A 128 8.69 25.57 -8.84
C SER A 128 9.99 26.37 -8.88
N TYR A 129 11.03 25.90 -8.18
CA TYR A 129 12.35 26.54 -8.12
C TYR A 129 13.20 26.33 -9.37
N TYR A 130 12.73 25.53 -10.33
CA TYR A 130 13.36 25.30 -11.63
C TYR A 130 12.36 25.49 -12.77
N GLY A 131 12.90 25.68 -13.98
CA GLY A 131 12.12 25.73 -15.20
C GLY A 131 11.56 24.36 -15.61
N LYS A 132 11.15 24.24 -16.87
CA LYS A 132 10.58 23.02 -17.44
C LYS A 132 11.63 22.13 -18.11
N GLU A 133 12.90 22.24 -17.73
CA GLU A 133 13.98 21.50 -18.38
C GLU A 133 13.90 19.99 -18.07
N ASP A 134 14.19 19.15 -19.07
CA ASP A 134 14.08 17.68 -18.96
C ASP A 134 15.02 17.05 -17.90
N TRP A 135 16.08 17.77 -17.54
CA TRP A 135 17.05 17.39 -16.50
C TRP A 135 16.71 17.97 -15.11
N GLY A 136 15.69 18.83 -15.00
CA GLY A 136 15.26 19.44 -13.74
C GLY A 136 14.69 18.42 -12.73
N PRO A 137 14.48 18.84 -11.45
CA PRO A 137 13.89 17.97 -10.44
C PRO A 137 12.56 17.43 -10.89
N LYS A 138 12.33 16.15 -10.63
CA LYS A 138 11.06 15.51 -10.98
C LYS A 138 10.18 15.43 -9.74
N PRO A 139 8.84 15.52 -9.90
CA PRO A 139 7.94 15.27 -8.79
C PRO A 139 8.20 13.91 -8.16
N PRO A 140 7.94 13.74 -6.85
CA PRO A 140 8.22 12.51 -6.13
C PRO A 140 7.42 11.36 -6.74
N LYS A 141 8.01 10.18 -6.67
CA LYS A 141 7.38 8.95 -7.13
C LYS A 141 6.40 8.45 -6.06
N ALA A 142 5.16 8.21 -6.46
CA ALA A 142 4.19 7.52 -5.64
C ALA A 142 4.57 6.04 -5.43
N SER A 143 3.92 5.38 -4.47
CA SER A 143 4.11 3.95 -4.21
C SER A 143 4.00 3.10 -5.48
N CYS A 144 4.87 2.10 -5.61
CA CYS A 144 4.76 1.06 -6.65
C CYS A 144 3.69 0.01 -6.32
N VAL A 145 3.20 -0.02 -5.07
CA VAL A 145 2.17 -0.94 -4.61
C VAL A 145 0.84 -0.20 -4.59
N SER A 146 -0.18 -0.79 -5.22
CA SER A 146 -1.55 -0.27 -5.22
C SER A 146 -2.21 -0.45 -3.86
N GLY A 147 -3.05 0.50 -3.47
CA GLY A 147 -3.67 0.51 -2.15
C GLY A 147 -4.06 1.92 -1.70
N LYS A 148 -4.55 2.02 -0.47
CA LYS A 148 -4.86 3.31 0.17
C LYS A 148 -3.74 3.70 1.10
N TYR A 149 -3.28 4.94 0.98
CA TYR A 149 -2.15 5.47 1.72
C TYR A 149 -2.57 6.71 2.49
N GLU A 150 -2.56 6.61 3.82
CA GLU A 150 -2.83 7.74 4.71
C GLU A 150 -1.56 8.57 4.91
N PHE A 151 -1.67 9.89 4.73
CA PHE A 151 -0.63 10.84 5.10
C PHE A 151 -0.92 11.30 6.53
N THR A 152 -0.49 10.51 7.50
CA THR A 152 -0.84 10.68 8.92
C THR A 152 -0.37 12.04 9.44
N ILE A 153 -1.28 12.84 10.00
CA ILE A 153 -0.97 14.16 10.56
C ILE A 153 -1.27 14.17 12.07
N ALA A 154 -0.33 14.72 12.83
CA ALA A 154 -0.48 14.97 14.26
C ALA A 154 0.00 16.39 14.61
N VAL A 155 -0.52 16.96 15.69
CA VAL A 155 -0.33 18.37 16.06
C VAL A 155 0.11 18.50 17.52
N ASP A 156 1.15 19.30 17.74
CA ASP A 156 1.57 19.82 19.04
C ASP A 156 1.23 21.32 19.08
N PRO A 157 0.09 21.72 19.68
CA PRO A 157 -0.43 23.07 19.53
C PRO A 157 0.42 24.18 20.17
N ASP A 158 1.15 23.88 21.24
CA ASP A 158 1.85 24.89 22.05
C ASP A 158 3.35 24.65 22.17
N GLY A 159 3.86 23.58 21.56
CA GLY A 159 5.29 23.25 21.58
C GLY A 159 5.74 22.60 22.88
N THR A 160 4.82 22.34 23.80
CA THR A 160 5.12 21.71 25.09
C THR A 160 5.18 20.20 25.00
N ARG A 161 4.83 19.60 23.85
CA ARG A 161 4.74 18.15 23.68
C ARG A 161 3.81 17.51 24.72
N SER A 162 2.72 18.19 25.08
CA SER A 162 1.83 17.78 26.17
C SER A 162 0.89 16.60 25.84
N ALA A 163 0.80 16.19 24.57
CA ALA A 163 -0.03 15.05 24.21
C ALA A 163 0.57 13.74 24.76
N PRO A 164 -0.26 12.75 25.15
CA PRO A 164 0.23 11.44 25.53
C PRO A 164 1.06 10.80 24.43
N ILE A 165 1.95 9.88 24.82
CA ILE A 165 2.70 8.98 23.92
C ILE A 165 3.87 9.67 23.19
N THR A 166 3.61 10.55 22.23
CA THR A 166 4.67 11.16 21.38
C THR A 166 4.84 12.66 21.59
N GLY A 167 3.95 13.28 22.37
CA GLY A 167 3.80 14.73 22.46
C GLY A 167 2.93 15.36 21.36
N PHE A 168 2.34 14.56 20.46
CA PHE A 168 1.43 15.05 19.43
C PHE A 168 0.02 14.44 19.54
N PHE A 169 -1.00 15.25 19.24
CA PHE A 169 -2.37 14.80 19.09
C PHE A 169 -2.67 14.43 17.63
N LEU A 170 -3.21 13.25 17.39
CA LEU A 170 -3.54 12.76 16.05
C LEU A 170 -4.78 13.47 15.49
N LEU A 171 -4.77 13.84 14.21
CA LEU A 171 -5.99 14.29 13.54
C LEU A 171 -7.06 13.19 13.53
N LYS A 172 -8.32 13.56 13.74
CA LYS A 172 -9.45 12.61 13.65
C LYS A 172 -9.52 11.91 12.28
N LYS A 173 -9.16 12.62 11.21
CA LYS A 173 -9.07 12.08 9.86
C LYS A 173 -7.90 12.74 9.14
N SER A 174 -6.90 11.94 8.83
CA SER A 174 -5.79 12.36 7.98
C SER A 174 -6.14 12.18 6.50
N PRO A 175 -5.55 12.97 5.59
CA PRO A 175 -5.78 12.82 4.16
C PRO A 175 -5.27 11.46 3.65
N THR A 176 -5.94 10.91 2.64
CA THR A 176 -5.60 9.60 2.04
C THR A 176 -5.53 9.74 0.53
N ILE A 177 -4.54 9.10 -0.09
CA ILE A 177 -4.45 8.92 -1.54
C ILE A 177 -4.65 7.45 -1.89
N THR A 178 -5.35 7.19 -2.98
CA THR A 178 -5.48 5.85 -3.54
C THR A 178 -4.47 5.68 -4.67
N ILE A 179 -3.62 4.66 -4.56
CA ILE A 179 -2.74 4.22 -5.63
C ILE A 179 -3.42 3.06 -6.36
N ILE A 180 -3.57 3.18 -7.67
CA ILE A 180 -4.19 2.16 -8.52
C ILE A 180 -3.15 1.48 -9.42
N PRO A 181 -3.38 0.22 -9.83
CA PRO A 181 -2.52 -0.46 -10.78
C PRO A 181 -2.32 0.33 -12.08
N GLY A 182 -1.17 0.15 -12.71
CA GLY A 182 -0.90 0.64 -14.05
C GLY A 182 -1.58 -0.19 -15.14
N ARG A 183 -1.12 -0.02 -16.38
CA ARG A 183 -1.58 -0.85 -17.51
C ARG A 183 -1.15 -2.31 -17.35
N LEU A 184 -1.94 -3.21 -17.94
CA LEU A 184 -1.61 -4.63 -18.05
C LEU A 184 -0.18 -4.81 -18.59
N LYS A 185 0.60 -5.61 -17.87
CA LYS A 185 1.97 -5.98 -18.25
C LYS A 185 2.14 -7.48 -18.39
N GLU A 186 1.57 -8.24 -17.46
CA GLU A 186 1.71 -9.69 -17.40
C GLU A 186 0.40 -10.37 -16.97
N ILE A 187 0.26 -11.66 -17.29
CA ILE A 187 -0.74 -12.54 -16.70
C ILE A 187 -0.03 -13.65 -15.94
N ILE A 188 -0.55 -14.00 -14.77
CA ILE A 188 -0.07 -15.10 -13.94
C ILE A 188 -1.20 -16.14 -13.91
N PRO A 189 -1.15 -17.17 -14.77
CA PRO A 189 -2.12 -18.23 -14.76
C PRO A 189 -1.80 -19.25 -13.65
N ILE A 190 -2.74 -19.46 -12.73
CA ILE A 190 -2.61 -20.39 -11.62
C ILE A 190 -3.68 -21.47 -11.72
N ALA A 191 -3.30 -22.72 -11.54
CA ALA A 191 -4.18 -23.87 -11.48
C ALA A 191 -3.96 -24.63 -10.17
N PRO A 192 -4.96 -25.35 -9.63
CA PRO A 192 -4.73 -26.30 -8.56
C PRO A 192 -3.66 -27.30 -8.97
N SER A 193 -2.66 -27.51 -8.12
CA SER A 193 -1.56 -28.44 -8.43
C SER A 193 -1.98 -29.91 -8.36
N ASN A 194 -3.15 -30.23 -7.79
CA ASN A 194 -3.67 -31.58 -7.71
C ASN A 194 -5.00 -31.64 -8.47
N ILE A 195 -5.04 -32.37 -9.60
CA ILE A 195 -6.26 -32.56 -10.40
C ILE A 195 -6.51 -34.04 -10.64
N GLU A 196 -7.74 -34.50 -10.37
CA GLU A 196 -8.12 -35.88 -10.67
C GLU A 196 -8.39 -36.12 -12.16
N LEU A 197 -8.04 -37.30 -12.64
CA LEU A 197 -8.32 -37.70 -14.02
C LEU A 197 -9.82 -37.61 -14.34
N GLY A 198 -10.16 -36.91 -15.42
CA GLY A 198 -11.53 -36.70 -15.88
C GLY A 198 -12.17 -35.40 -15.39
N GLN A 199 -11.57 -34.71 -14.41
CA GLN A 199 -12.03 -33.38 -14.01
C GLN A 199 -11.55 -32.31 -14.99
N LYS A 200 -12.33 -31.23 -15.16
CA LYS A 200 -11.83 -30.02 -15.83
C LYS A 200 -10.83 -29.31 -14.94
N ILE A 201 -9.84 -28.66 -15.55
CA ILE A 201 -8.81 -27.90 -14.83
C ILE A 201 -9.26 -26.43 -14.76
N PRO A 202 -9.58 -25.89 -13.58
CA PRO A 202 -9.76 -24.46 -13.43
C PRO A 202 -8.40 -23.76 -13.45
N VAL A 203 -8.23 -22.79 -14.35
CA VAL A 203 -7.05 -21.93 -14.42
C VAL A 203 -7.48 -20.50 -14.14
N TYR A 204 -7.06 -19.97 -13.01
CA TYR A 204 -7.25 -18.59 -12.60
C TYR A 204 -6.25 -17.69 -13.31
N ILE A 205 -6.72 -16.63 -13.95
CA ILE A 205 -5.90 -15.65 -14.65
C ILE A 205 -5.78 -14.40 -13.79
N ILE A 206 -4.59 -14.17 -13.24
CA ILE A 206 -4.29 -12.94 -12.50
C ILE A 206 -3.59 -11.98 -13.46
N SER A 207 -4.31 -10.96 -13.90
CA SER A 207 -3.75 -9.88 -14.69
C SER A 207 -3.00 -8.91 -13.79
N VAL A 208 -1.75 -8.57 -14.13
CA VAL A 208 -0.92 -7.68 -13.30
C VAL A 208 -0.24 -6.56 -14.08
N ASP A 209 0.05 -5.45 -13.40
CA ASP A 209 0.86 -4.37 -13.94
C ASP A 209 2.36 -4.67 -13.80
N LYS A 210 3.23 -3.72 -14.19
CA LYS A 210 4.69 -3.90 -14.13
C LYS A 210 5.25 -4.04 -12.70
N TYR A 211 4.45 -3.77 -11.67
CA TYR A 211 4.81 -3.90 -10.26
C TYR A 211 4.06 -5.06 -9.58
N LEU A 212 3.45 -5.94 -10.38
CA LEU A 212 2.65 -7.07 -9.91
C LEU A 212 1.37 -6.68 -9.17
N ASN A 213 0.88 -5.44 -9.33
CA ASN A 213 -0.41 -5.08 -8.78
C ASN A 213 -1.53 -5.76 -9.58
N PRO A 214 -2.49 -6.43 -8.94
CA PRO A 214 -3.58 -7.09 -9.62
C PRO A 214 -4.50 -6.06 -10.29
N LEU A 215 -4.81 -6.27 -11.56
CA LEU A 215 -5.83 -5.54 -12.28
C LEU A 215 -7.18 -6.23 -12.09
N LYS A 216 -8.25 -5.44 -12.18
CA LYS A 216 -9.60 -6.00 -12.35
C LYS A 216 -9.64 -6.75 -13.68
N CYS A 217 -9.87 -8.05 -13.62
CA CYS A 217 -9.92 -8.90 -14.81
C CYS A 217 -11.30 -8.73 -15.50
N GLU A 218 -11.28 -8.37 -16.77
CA GLU A 218 -12.44 -8.41 -17.65
C GLU A 218 -12.41 -9.71 -18.46
N ASP A 219 -13.58 -10.31 -18.69
CA ASP A 219 -13.64 -11.58 -19.39
C ASP A 219 -13.14 -11.45 -20.83
N SER A 220 -12.21 -12.33 -21.20
CA SER A 220 -11.44 -12.27 -22.43
C SER A 220 -11.23 -13.66 -23.02
N ALA A 221 -10.98 -13.72 -24.32
CA ALA A 221 -10.57 -14.95 -24.99
C ALA A 221 -9.07 -15.20 -24.82
N PHE A 222 -8.71 -16.47 -24.56
CA PHE A 222 -7.35 -16.93 -24.36
C PHE A 222 -7.08 -18.15 -25.23
N THR A 223 -5.95 -18.12 -25.94
CA THR A 223 -5.39 -19.29 -26.61
C THR A 223 -4.56 -20.09 -25.61
N VAL A 224 -4.93 -21.35 -25.41
CA VAL A 224 -4.26 -22.29 -24.52
C VAL A 224 -3.53 -23.32 -25.36
N ARG A 225 -2.23 -23.50 -25.09
CA ARG A 225 -1.36 -24.46 -25.79
C ARG A 225 -0.83 -25.53 -24.83
N TYR A 226 -0.82 -26.77 -25.30
CA TYR A 226 -0.19 -27.92 -24.63
C TYR A 226 0.52 -28.77 -25.67
N GLY A 227 1.86 -28.73 -25.67
CA GLY A 227 2.66 -29.29 -26.77
C GLY A 227 2.26 -28.65 -28.10
N LEU A 228 1.89 -29.47 -29.09
CA LEU A 228 1.43 -29.01 -30.41
C LEU A 228 -0.07 -28.66 -30.47
N LYS A 229 -0.85 -29.00 -29.43
CA LYS A 229 -2.30 -28.74 -29.40
C LYS A 229 -2.56 -27.29 -28.98
N LYS A 230 -3.52 -26.64 -29.64
CA LYS A 230 -4.02 -25.31 -29.30
C LYS A 230 -5.55 -25.28 -29.29
N LYS A 231 -6.14 -24.56 -28.34
CA LYS A 231 -7.59 -24.33 -28.25
C LYS A 231 -7.87 -22.97 -27.63
N VAL A 232 -8.94 -22.30 -28.06
CA VAL A 232 -9.38 -21.02 -27.50
C VAL A 232 -10.41 -21.29 -26.40
N TYR A 233 -10.27 -20.58 -25.27
CA TYR A 233 -11.17 -20.60 -24.13
C TYR A 233 -11.58 -19.16 -23.80
N LEU A 234 -12.83 -18.98 -23.37
CA LEU A 234 -13.32 -17.71 -22.85
C LEU A 234 -13.26 -17.76 -21.32
N SER A 235 -12.71 -16.73 -20.68
CA SER A 235 -12.75 -16.65 -19.23
C SER A 235 -14.14 -16.30 -18.73
N ASN A 236 -14.45 -16.73 -17.51
CA ASN A 236 -15.60 -16.26 -16.74
C ASN A 236 -15.10 -15.84 -15.36
N LYS A 237 -15.25 -14.55 -15.03
CA LYS A 237 -14.68 -13.95 -13.80
C LYS A 237 -13.19 -14.28 -13.63
N GLY A 238 -12.44 -14.27 -14.74
CA GLY A 238 -11.00 -14.56 -14.76
C GLY A 238 -10.63 -16.04 -14.61
N ILE A 239 -11.57 -16.98 -14.81
CA ILE A 239 -11.31 -18.42 -14.75
C ILE A 239 -11.48 -19.06 -16.13
N LEU A 240 -10.49 -19.85 -16.57
CA LEU A 240 -10.58 -20.74 -17.73
C LEU A 240 -10.86 -22.17 -17.26
N MET A 241 -11.84 -22.83 -17.86
CA MET A 241 -12.14 -24.24 -17.59
C MET A 241 -11.55 -25.10 -18.70
N LEU A 242 -10.33 -25.61 -18.50
CA LEU A 242 -9.64 -26.42 -19.50
C LEU A 242 -10.16 -27.85 -19.47
N ASP A 243 -10.37 -28.42 -20.66
CA ASP A 243 -10.65 -29.84 -20.78
C ASP A 243 -9.35 -30.61 -20.51
N LEU A 244 -9.39 -31.55 -19.56
CA LEU A 244 -8.22 -32.37 -19.24
C LEU A 244 -7.88 -33.23 -20.44
N THR A 245 -6.67 -33.05 -20.96
CA THR A 245 -6.16 -33.93 -22.02
C THR A 245 -5.57 -35.16 -21.32
N PRO A 246 -6.09 -36.38 -21.54
CA PRO A 246 -5.44 -37.58 -21.05
C PRO A 246 -4.01 -37.58 -21.61
N SER A 247 -3.03 -37.53 -20.71
CA SER A 247 -1.64 -37.67 -21.09
C SER A 247 -1.02 -38.67 -20.14
N GLU A 248 -0.16 -39.54 -20.65
CA GLU A 248 0.64 -40.47 -19.85
C GLU A 248 1.55 -39.75 -18.85
N LYS A 249 1.73 -38.43 -19.00
CA LYS A 249 2.56 -37.61 -18.14
C LYS A 249 1.86 -37.32 -16.81
N LYS A 250 2.61 -37.55 -15.73
CA LYS A 250 2.23 -37.21 -14.35
C LYS A 250 2.08 -35.71 -14.10
N TYR A 251 2.68 -34.86 -14.94
CA TYR A 251 2.64 -33.41 -14.81
C TYR A 251 2.31 -32.73 -16.14
N ALA A 252 1.53 -31.65 -16.06
CA ALA A 252 1.18 -30.78 -17.18
C ALA A 252 1.49 -29.31 -16.87
N ILE A 253 1.92 -28.59 -17.90
CA ILE A 253 2.09 -27.13 -17.90
C ILE A 253 1.42 -26.63 -19.18
N TYR A 254 0.53 -25.66 -19.04
CA TYR A 254 -0.16 -25.03 -20.17
C TYR A 254 0.40 -23.64 -20.41
N ASN A 255 0.62 -23.30 -21.68
CA ASN A 255 0.94 -21.94 -22.08
C ASN A 255 -0.36 -21.19 -22.40
N ILE A 256 -0.58 -20.06 -21.74
CA ILE A 256 -1.78 -19.23 -21.85
C ILE A 256 -1.39 -17.92 -22.53
N ASN A 257 -2.12 -17.54 -23.58
CA ASN A 257 -1.90 -16.31 -24.34
C ASN A 257 -3.23 -15.60 -24.59
N GLN A 258 -3.29 -14.28 -24.36
CA GLN A 258 -4.50 -13.49 -24.60
C GLN A 258 -4.67 -13.18 -26.10
N SER A 259 -5.74 -13.70 -26.71
CA SER A 259 -5.82 -13.95 -28.16
C SER A 259 -5.87 -12.70 -29.05
N GLU A 260 -6.27 -11.54 -28.54
CA GLU A 260 -6.47 -10.35 -29.38
C GLU A 260 -5.23 -9.49 -29.58
N LYS A 261 -4.15 -9.69 -28.82
CA LYS A 261 -2.97 -8.80 -28.88
C LYS A 261 -1.61 -9.47 -28.88
N GLU A 262 -1.48 -10.79 -28.68
CA GLU A 262 -0.19 -11.49 -28.44
C GLU A 262 0.78 -10.75 -27.48
N GLN A 263 0.30 -9.77 -26.69
CA GLN A 263 1.15 -8.88 -25.91
C GLN A 263 1.63 -9.54 -24.61
N VAL A 264 0.93 -10.59 -24.16
CA VAL A 264 1.19 -11.24 -22.90
C VAL A 264 0.93 -12.75 -22.99
N SER A 265 1.93 -13.55 -22.67
CA SER A 265 1.83 -15.01 -22.55
C SER A 265 2.60 -15.50 -21.34
N SER A 266 2.05 -16.47 -20.61
CA SER A 266 2.73 -17.09 -19.48
C SER A 266 2.33 -18.56 -19.33
N ASN A 267 3.11 -19.30 -18.55
CA ASN A 267 2.87 -20.72 -18.27
C ASN A 267 2.16 -20.88 -16.94
N THR A 268 1.27 -21.87 -16.84
CA THR A 268 0.72 -22.27 -15.54
C THR A 268 1.81 -22.79 -14.61
N ASN A 269 1.54 -22.79 -13.30
CA ASN A 269 2.26 -23.66 -12.38
C ASN A 269 2.14 -25.15 -12.81
N PRO A 270 3.04 -26.03 -12.35
CA PRO A 270 2.93 -27.46 -12.60
C PRO A 270 1.66 -28.06 -12.01
N ILE A 271 0.92 -28.81 -12.84
CA ILE A 271 -0.30 -29.52 -12.46
C ILE A 271 -0.02 -31.00 -12.43
N LYS A 272 -0.17 -31.64 -11.27
CA LYS A 272 -0.03 -33.08 -11.04
C LYS A 272 -1.36 -33.76 -11.42
N LEU A 273 -1.31 -34.70 -12.37
CA LEU A 273 -2.46 -35.46 -12.86
C LEU A 273 -2.48 -36.88 -12.29
N GLY A 274 -3.61 -37.33 -11.74
CA GLY A 274 -3.67 -38.67 -11.13
C GLY A 274 -4.99 -39.00 -10.45
N ARG A 275 -4.99 -40.08 -9.65
CA ARG A 275 -6.09 -40.45 -8.74
C ARG A 275 -5.56 -40.26 -7.31
N TYR A 276 -6.10 -39.29 -6.57
CA TYR A 276 -5.47 -38.76 -5.35
C TYR A 276 -6.23 -39.02 -4.06
N MET A 277 -7.31 -39.80 -4.06
CA MET A 277 -7.91 -40.31 -2.83
C MET A 277 -6.82 -40.90 -1.91
N ASN A 278 -6.66 -40.31 -0.72
CA ASN A 278 -5.74 -40.71 0.37
C ASN A 278 -4.23 -40.62 0.09
N LYS A 279 -3.75 -39.58 -0.64
CA LYS A 279 -2.31 -39.34 -0.87
C LYS A 279 -1.85 -37.95 -0.42
N GLU A 280 -0.53 -37.79 -0.31
CA GLU A 280 0.12 -36.48 -0.12
C GLU A 280 -0.16 -35.54 -1.31
N ASN A 281 -0.73 -34.38 -0.99
CA ASN A 281 -1.08 -33.31 -1.93
C ASN A 281 -0.06 -32.17 -1.83
N LEU A 282 0.16 -31.47 -2.95
CA LEU A 282 0.97 -30.25 -2.96
C LEU A 282 0.08 -29.04 -2.61
N TYR A 283 0.49 -28.24 -1.63
CA TYR A 283 -0.16 -27.00 -1.23
C TYR A 283 0.82 -25.83 -1.29
N TRP A 284 0.34 -24.68 -1.71
CA TRP A 284 1.09 -23.43 -1.81
C TRP A 284 0.59 -22.46 -0.74
N GLY A 285 1.49 -21.92 0.06
CA GLY A 285 1.12 -20.96 1.07
C GLY A 285 2.22 -19.98 1.41
N ASP A 286 1.80 -18.84 1.94
CA ASP A 286 2.69 -17.82 2.48
C ASP A 286 2.56 -17.84 4.00
N ILE A 287 3.66 -18.19 4.67
CA ILE A 287 3.68 -18.35 6.12
C ILE A 287 4.20 -17.12 6.86
N HIS A 288 4.43 -16.01 6.15
CA HIS A 288 5.01 -14.81 6.74
C HIS A 288 4.41 -13.53 6.14
N ALA A 289 3.21 -13.17 6.61
CA ALA A 289 2.53 -11.94 6.20
C ALA A 289 2.24 -11.02 7.39
N HIS A 290 2.48 -9.72 7.22
CA HIS A 290 2.23 -8.71 8.25
C HIS A 290 0.99 -7.90 7.91
N THR A 291 0.33 -7.38 8.95
CA THR A 291 -0.86 -6.55 8.86
C THR A 291 -0.56 -5.16 9.41
N LYS A 292 -1.55 -4.25 9.35
CA LYS A 292 -1.47 -2.92 9.95
C LYS A 292 -1.31 -2.92 11.48
N TYR A 293 -1.39 -4.09 12.13
CA TYR A 293 -1.14 -4.22 13.54
C TYR A 293 0.35 -4.05 13.86
N SER A 294 1.25 -4.59 13.02
CA SER A 294 2.68 -4.25 13.05
C SER A 294 3.06 -3.21 11.97
N ASP A 295 3.75 -3.62 10.91
CA ASP A 295 4.37 -2.82 9.85
C ASP A 295 3.81 -3.15 8.45
N GLY A 296 2.79 -4.01 8.38
CA GLY A 296 1.98 -4.18 7.18
C GLY A 296 1.02 -3.01 6.95
N MET A 297 0.35 -3.01 5.81
CA MET A 297 -0.57 -1.92 5.43
C MET A 297 -2.05 -2.26 5.54
N SER A 298 -2.38 -3.54 5.43
CA SER A 298 -3.77 -4.01 5.29
C SER A 298 -4.25 -4.65 6.59
N THR A 299 -5.56 -4.76 6.75
CA THR A 299 -6.17 -5.52 7.87
C THR A 299 -5.90 -7.02 7.73
N PRO A 300 -6.01 -7.80 8.83
CA PRO A 300 -5.97 -9.26 8.77
C PRO A 300 -6.93 -9.85 7.72
N ASP A 301 -8.17 -9.35 7.64
CA ASP A 301 -9.17 -9.85 6.70
C ASP A 301 -8.77 -9.56 5.25
N GLU A 302 -8.26 -8.37 4.96
CA GLU A 302 -7.76 -8.01 3.61
C GLU A 302 -6.55 -8.87 3.20
N VAL A 303 -5.62 -9.15 4.11
CA VAL A 303 -4.44 -10.00 3.83
C VAL A 303 -4.87 -11.42 3.46
N ILE A 304 -5.72 -12.04 4.27
CA ILE A 304 -6.18 -13.42 4.01
C ILE A 304 -7.11 -13.49 2.79
N THR A 305 -7.97 -12.48 2.59
CA THR A 305 -8.78 -12.34 1.37
C THR A 305 -7.88 -12.27 0.14
N TYR A 306 -6.83 -11.46 0.18
CA TYR A 306 -5.88 -11.34 -0.94
C TYR A 306 -5.19 -12.68 -1.23
N ALA A 307 -4.69 -13.36 -0.19
CA ALA A 307 -4.05 -14.66 -0.33
C ALA A 307 -4.95 -15.69 -1.03
N ARG A 308 -6.21 -15.80 -0.57
CA ARG A 308 -7.20 -16.76 -1.12
C ARG A 308 -7.73 -16.34 -2.50
N ASP A 309 -8.18 -15.10 -2.62
CA ASP A 309 -9.00 -14.67 -3.76
C ASP A 309 -8.18 -14.13 -4.92
N ILE A 310 -7.02 -13.55 -4.64
CA ILE A 310 -6.13 -12.97 -5.66
C ILE A 310 -4.93 -13.88 -5.91
N ALA A 311 -4.12 -14.16 -4.88
CA ALA A 311 -2.90 -14.96 -5.04
C ALA A 311 -3.16 -16.47 -5.22
N LYS A 312 -4.39 -16.93 -4.93
CA LYS A 312 -4.83 -18.34 -5.03
C LYS A 312 -3.95 -19.30 -4.22
N LEU A 313 -3.50 -18.86 -3.05
CA LEU A 313 -2.80 -19.70 -2.09
C LEU A 313 -3.79 -20.65 -1.40
N ASP A 314 -3.31 -21.86 -1.10
CA ASP A 314 -4.06 -22.89 -0.37
C ASP A 314 -4.12 -22.57 1.14
N PHE A 315 -3.08 -21.92 1.67
CA PHE A 315 -3.02 -21.46 3.06
C PHE A 315 -2.19 -20.18 3.19
N ALA A 316 -2.41 -19.43 4.26
CA ALA A 316 -1.58 -18.27 4.61
C ALA A 316 -1.52 -18.09 6.13
N ALA A 317 -0.45 -17.48 6.63
CA ALA A 317 -0.29 -17.15 8.04
C ALA A 317 0.03 -15.66 8.24
N ILE A 318 -0.60 -15.07 9.26
CA ILE A 318 -0.28 -13.73 9.74
C ILE A 318 0.76 -13.85 10.86
N THR A 319 1.85 -13.12 10.72
CA THR A 319 3.02 -13.13 11.62
C THR A 319 3.43 -11.71 11.99
N ASP A 320 2.47 -10.91 12.47
CA ASP A 320 2.76 -9.55 12.97
C ASP A 320 3.86 -9.56 14.06
N HIS A 321 4.66 -8.49 14.09
CA HIS A 321 5.70 -8.30 15.11
C HIS A 321 5.11 -8.20 16.51
N ASP A 322 5.81 -8.78 17.50
CA ASP A 322 5.49 -8.63 18.93
C ASP A 322 6.70 -8.18 19.77
N ASP A 323 7.79 -7.78 19.11
CA ASP A 323 9.07 -7.47 19.75
C ASP A 323 9.70 -6.15 19.27
N ILE A 324 9.41 -5.71 18.04
CA ILE A 324 10.04 -4.53 17.42
C ILE A 324 9.07 -3.39 17.03
N GLY A 325 7.92 -3.29 17.70
CA GLY A 325 6.90 -2.25 17.46
C GLY A 325 6.13 -1.89 18.72
N PRO A 326 4.98 -1.20 18.64
CA PRO A 326 4.04 -1.28 19.74
C PRO A 326 3.58 -2.75 19.82
N TYR A 327 3.70 -3.38 20.99
CA TYR A 327 3.22 -4.74 21.23
C TYR A 327 1.82 -4.96 20.66
N LEU A 328 1.56 -6.16 20.16
CA LEU A 328 0.22 -6.53 19.72
C LEU A 328 -0.72 -6.43 20.93
N SER A 329 -1.78 -5.63 20.82
CA SER A 329 -2.76 -5.53 21.91
C SER A 329 -3.64 -6.78 21.98
N ASP A 330 -4.24 -7.02 23.15
CA ASP A 330 -5.21 -8.10 23.35
C ASP A 330 -6.39 -8.00 22.35
N GLU A 331 -6.84 -6.79 22.04
CA GLU A 331 -7.88 -6.55 21.04
C GLU A 331 -7.43 -6.91 19.63
N GLU A 332 -6.21 -6.51 19.22
CA GLU A 332 -5.64 -6.85 17.91
C GLU A 332 -5.45 -8.36 17.78
N TRP A 333 -4.94 -9.03 18.82
CA TRP A 333 -4.80 -10.49 18.84
C TRP A 333 -6.15 -11.21 18.76
N LYS A 334 -7.16 -10.73 19.49
CA LYS A 334 -8.51 -11.27 19.44
C LYS A 334 -9.12 -11.12 18.05
N ASP A 335 -8.91 -9.98 17.39
CA ASP A 335 -9.37 -9.76 16.02
C ASP A 335 -8.66 -10.70 15.02
N THR A 336 -7.34 -10.84 15.10
CA THR A 336 -6.59 -11.78 14.25
C THR A 336 -7.14 -13.20 14.39
N LYS A 337 -7.34 -13.71 15.61
CA LYS A 337 -7.94 -15.05 15.83
C LYS A 337 -9.34 -15.16 15.24
N LYS A 338 -10.19 -14.15 15.43
CA LYS A 338 -11.55 -14.11 14.88
C LYS A 338 -11.53 -14.18 13.36
N VAL A 339 -10.65 -13.43 12.71
CA VAL A 339 -10.49 -13.43 11.26
C VAL A 339 -9.99 -14.79 10.79
N ILE A 340 -8.92 -15.35 11.36
CA ILE A 340 -8.41 -16.66 10.94
C ILE A 340 -9.48 -17.76 11.08
N ALA A 341 -10.26 -17.77 12.18
CA ALA A 341 -11.35 -18.73 12.36
C ALA A 341 -12.44 -18.63 11.29
N LYS A 342 -12.65 -17.46 10.67
CA LYS A 342 -13.61 -17.28 9.55
C LYS A 342 -13.13 -17.95 8.26
N TYR A 343 -11.81 -18.10 8.06
CA TYR A 343 -11.24 -18.65 6.81
C TYR A 343 -10.79 -20.10 6.93
N ASN A 344 -10.61 -20.64 8.14
CA ASN A 344 -10.39 -22.06 8.36
C ASN A 344 -11.74 -22.79 8.25
N VAL A 345 -12.03 -23.32 7.06
CA VAL A 345 -13.26 -24.05 6.72
C VAL A 345 -13.01 -25.55 6.67
#